data_AF-X0RMC4-F1
#
_entry.id   AF-X0RMC4-F1
#
_cell.length_a   1.000
_cell.length_b   1.000
_cell.length_c   1.000
_cell.angle_alpha   90.00
_cell.angle_beta   90.00
_cell.angle_gamma   90.00
#
_symmetry.space_group_name_H-M   'P 1'
#
loop_
_entity.id
_entity.type
_entity.pdbx_description
1 polymer ?
#
loop_
_entity_poly.entity_id
_entity_poly.type
_entity_poly.pdbx_seq_one_letter_code
_entity_poly.pdbx_strand_id
1 'polypeptide(L)'
;NDGEGPRKVIEELVNNKIFEDTQIPFAVVAADLVKGEKVIIRRGKLFDALLASASIPGMFPPVILDKKILVDGGIVDVVPIEVAQSLGANFVIAVSVSQTIKKRAEFSNAVEILFRSDSITSAELRKLQLSFADVVITPKVGRFHWSDFSKPEQCVREGEIAAQNAILELKKKLKKVKPSWWKRLFY
;
A
#
# COMPACT_ATOMS: atom_id res chain seq x y z
N ASN A 1 -4.14 -20.86 -12.83
CA ASN A 1 -3.69 -19.53 -12.33
C ASN A 1 -2.30 -19.68 -11.75
N ASP A 2 -1.37 -19.64 -12.66
CA ASP A 2 0.09 -19.81 -12.63
C ASP A 2 0.86 -18.58 -12.10
N GLY A 3 0.17 -17.59 -11.53
CA GLY A 3 0.82 -16.38 -11.00
C GLY A 3 1.40 -15.45 -12.06
N GLU A 4 1.20 -15.72 -13.35
CA GLU A 4 1.76 -14.92 -14.44
C GLU A 4 1.10 -13.54 -14.62
N GLY A 5 -0.14 -13.38 -14.15
CA GLY A 5 -0.92 -12.16 -14.34
C GLY A 5 -0.22 -10.88 -13.82
N PRO A 6 0.06 -10.78 -12.51
CA PRO A 6 0.78 -9.63 -11.96
C PRO A 6 2.17 -9.46 -12.57
N ARG A 7 2.88 -10.56 -12.82
CA ARG A 7 4.21 -10.55 -13.40
C ARG A 7 4.24 -9.84 -14.76
N LYS A 8 3.39 -10.26 -15.70
CA LYS A 8 3.36 -9.69 -17.04
C LYS A 8 3.01 -8.19 -17.01
N VAL A 9 2.03 -7.80 -16.22
CA VAL A 9 1.62 -6.39 -16.08
C VAL A 9 2.75 -5.54 -15.49
N ILE A 10 3.42 -6.03 -14.44
CA ILE A 10 4.56 -5.32 -13.85
C ILE A 10 5.70 -5.21 -14.86
N GLU A 11 6.01 -6.28 -15.59
CA GLU A 11 7.04 -6.29 -16.64
C GLU A 11 6.75 -5.26 -17.75
N GLU A 12 5.50 -5.15 -18.20
CA GLU A 12 5.07 -4.15 -19.19
C GLU A 12 5.19 -2.71 -18.65
N LEU A 13 4.90 -2.50 -17.35
CA LEU A 13 4.94 -1.18 -16.73
C LEU A 13 6.35 -0.67 -16.45
N VAL A 14 7.26 -1.53 -15.98
CA VAL A 14 8.59 -1.10 -15.53
C VAL A 14 9.75 -1.66 -16.34
N ASN A 15 9.54 -2.71 -17.15
CA ASN A 15 10.59 -3.35 -17.94
C ASN A 15 11.88 -3.57 -17.11
N ASN A 16 13.02 -3.04 -17.56
CA ASN A 16 14.31 -3.15 -16.87
C ASN A 16 14.65 -1.95 -15.96
N LYS A 17 13.66 -1.14 -15.58
CA LYS A 17 13.88 0.06 -14.75
C LYS A 17 14.30 -0.29 -13.33
N ILE A 18 15.16 0.56 -12.78
CA ILE A 18 15.63 0.50 -11.39
C ILE A 18 15.05 1.67 -10.59
N PHE A 19 15.17 1.63 -9.26
CA PHE A 19 14.64 2.71 -8.39
C PHE A 19 15.27 4.07 -8.72
N GLU A 20 16.52 4.10 -9.15
CA GLU A 20 17.24 5.31 -9.54
C GLU A 20 16.66 5.98 -10.79
N ASP A 21 15.87 5.25 -11.58
CA ASP A 21 15.16 5.80 -12.74
C ASP A 21 13.87 6.55 -12.36
N THR A 22 13.40 6.47 -11.10
CA THR A 22 12.14 7.09 -10.71
C THR A 22 12.29 8.60 -10.52
N GLN A 23 11.39 9.38 -11.13
CA GLN A 23 11.41 10.85 -11.01
C GLN A 23 11.06 11.35 -9.60
N ILE A 24 10.26 10.56 -8.87
CA ILE A 24 9.85 10.82 -7.50
C ILE A 24 10.52 9.75 -6.63
N PRO A 25 11.08 10.09 -5.44
CA PRO A 25 11.57 9.09 -4.50
C PRO A 25 10.52 8.03 -4.21
N PHE A 26 10.87 6.77 -4.46
CA PHE A 26 9.93 5.65 -4.39
C PHE A 26 10.45 4.56 -3.46
N ALA A 27 9.54 3.93 -2.72
CA ALA A 27 9.81 2.76 -1.90
C ALA A 27 8.67 1.77 -2.04
N VAL A 28 9.02 0.50 -1.95
CA VAL A 28 8.08 -0.62 -1.96
C VAL A 28 8.17 -1.34 -0.62
N VAL A 29 7.05 -1.82 -0.11
CA VAL A 29 6.99 -2.55 1.15
C VAL A 29 6.56 -3.98 0.89
N ALA A 30 7.33 -4.93 1.41
CA ALA A 30 7.02 -6.35 1.42
C ALA A 30 7.16 -6.90 2.85
N ALA A 31 6.70 -8.12 3.08
CA ALA A 31 6.87 -8.83 4.35
C ALA A 31 7.81 -10.02 4.19
N ASP A 32 8.81 -10.14 5.05
CA ASP A 32 9.67 -11.34 5.13
C ASP A 32 8.98 -12.41 5.96
N LEU A 33 8.58 -13.52 5.32
CA LEU A 33 7.89 -14.63 5.97
C LEU A 33 8.78 -15.38 6.97
N VAL A 34 10.10 -15.35 6.81
CA VAL A 34 11.02 -16.09 7.69
C VAL A 34 11.22 -15.34 8.99
N LYS A 35 11.35 -14.02 8.92
CA LYS A 35 11.58 -13.17 10.10
C LYS A 35 10.31 -12.58 10.69
N GLY A 36 9.21 -12.53 9.93
CA GLY A 36 7.98 -11.84 10.33
C GLY A 36 8.14 -10.32 10.34
N GLU A 37 9.02 -9.78 9.51
CA GLU A 37 9.40 -8.36 9.53
C GLU A 37 9.01 -7.62 8.24
N LYS A 38 8.74 -6.32 8.39
CA LYS A 38 8.60 -5.40 7.26
C LYS A 38 9.94 -5.22 6.55
N VAL A 39 9.93 -5.33 5.22
CA VAL A 39 11.07 -5.06 4.35
C VAL A 39 10.74 -3.85 3.47
N ILE A 40 11.55 -2.80 3.61
CA ILE A 40 11.47 -1.60 2.79
C ILE A 40 12.50 -1.70 1.67
N ILE A 41 12.04 -1.77 0.42
CA ILE A 41 12.88 -1.89 -0.77
C ILE A 41 12.93 -0.54 -1.48
N ARG A 42 14.15 -0.04 -1.74
CA ARG A 42 14.41 1.31 -2.30
C ARG A 42 15.50 1.33 -3.36
N ARG A 43 16.00 0.17 -3.77
CA ARG A 43 17.12 0.01 -4.70
C ARG A 43 16.99 -1.31 -5.45
N GLY A 44 17.70 -1.43 -6.56
CA GLY A 44 17.64 -2.61 -7.43
C GLY A 44 16.55 -2.49 -8.49
N LYS A 45 16.11 -3.62 -9.05
CA LYS A 45 15.09 -3.64 -10.10
C LYS A 45 13.71 -3.35 -9.52
N LEU A 46 12.96 -2.45 -10.15
CA LEU A 46 11.58 -2.16 -9.76
C LEU A 46 10.70 -3.41 -9.89
N PHE A 47 10.94 -4.21 -10.94
CA PHE A 47 10.20 -5.43 -11.20
C PHE A 47 10.20 -6.38 -9.99
N ASP A 48 11.37 -6.69 -9.43
CA ASP A 48 11.49 -7.65 -8.32
C ASP A 48 10.80 -7.13 -7.05
N ALA A 49 10.94 -5.83 -6.77
CA ALA A 49 10.34 -5.20 -5.61
C ALA A 49 8.80 -5.15 -5.71
N LEU A 50 8.28 -4.72 -6.86
CA LEU A 50 6.84 -4.64 -7.11
C LEU A 50 6.20 -6.03 -7.09
N LEU A 51 6.85 -7.03 -7.69
CA LEU A 51 6.36 -8.41 -7.67
C LEU A 51 6.29 -8.94 -6.25
N ALA A 52 7.33 -8.71 -5.43
CA ALA A 52 7.32 -9.10 -4.02
C ALA A 52 6.17 -8.45 -3.24
N SER A 53 5.96 -7.14 -3.42
CA SER A 53 4.88 -6.41 -2.76
C SER A 53 3.49 -6.77 -3.26
N ALA A 54 3.33 -7.32 -4.46
CA ALA A 54 2.05 -7.74 -5.01
C ALA A 54 1.78 -9.26 -4.81
N SER A 55 2.68 -9.98 -4.15
CA SER A 55 2.58 -11.43 -3.94
C SER A 55 1.67 -11.75 -2.75
N ILE A 56 0.36 -11.60 -2.95
CA ILE A 56 -0.68 -11.82 -1.93
C ILE A 56 -0.66 -13.29 -1.45
N PRO A 57 -0.48 -13.54 -0.14
CA PRO A 57 -0.50 -14.89 0.42
C PRO A 57 -1.76 -15.69 0.06
N GLY A 58 -1.58 -16.94 -0.36
CA GLY A 58 -2.67 -17.82 -0.80
C GLY A 58 -3.16 -17.58 -2.23
N MET A 59 -2.73 -16.50 -2.89
CA MET A 59 -3.11 -16.16 -4.26
C MET A 59 -1.93 -16.23 -5.24
N PHE A 60 -0.75 -15.79 -4.80
CA PHE A 60 0.46 -15.75 -5.62
C PHE A 60 1.65 -16.37 -4.86
N PRO A 61 2.63 -16.96 -5.56
CA PRO A 61 3.82 -17.51 -4.91
C PRO A 61 4.67 -16.39 -4.28
N PRO A 62 5.39 -16.67 -3.18
CA PRO A 62 6.32 -15.70 -2.62
C PRO A 62 7.50 -15.42 -3.58
N VAL A 63 8.10 -14.25 -3.45
CA VAL A 63 9.28 -13.84 -4.21
C VAL A 63 10.53 -14.02 -3.36
N ILE A 64 11.55 -14.67 -3.91
CA ILE A 64 12.86 -14.77 -3.27
C ILE A 64 13.72 -13.59 -3.73
N LEU A 65 14.06 -12.70 -2.80
CA LEU A 65 14.89 -11.52 -3.07
C LEU A 65 15.88 -11.31 -1.93
N ASP A 66 17.16 -11.14 -2.25
CA ASP A 66 18.24 -10.96 -1.27
C ASP A 66 18.21 -12.00 -0.14
N LYS A 67 18.00 -13.28 -0.50
CA LYS A 67 17.86 -14.44 0.41
C LYS A 67 16.69 -14.37 1.39
N LYS A 68 15.71 -13.48 1.16
CA LYS A 68 14.46 -13.40 1.93
C LYS A 68 13.32 -14.04 1.14
N ILE A 69 12.32 -14.55 1.84
CA ILE A 69 11.08 -15.05 1.24
C ILE A 69 10.03 -13.98 1.47
N LEU A 70 9.70 -13.23 0.42
CA LEU A 70 8.88 -12.04 0.50
C LEU A 70 7.47 -12.28 -0.02
N VAL A 71 6.49 -11.68 0.65
CA VAL A 71 5.09 -11.58 0.23
C VAL A 71 4.60 -10.14 0.33
N ASP A 72 3.35 -9.92 -0.08
CA ASP A 72 2.65 -8.64 0.00
C ASP A 72 2.83 -7.98 1.38
N GLY A 73 3.19 -6.69 1.38
CA GLY A 73 3.48 -5.93 2.59
C GLY A 73 2.25 -5.62 3.45
N GLY A 74 1.04 -5.79 2.92
CA GLY A 74 -0.22 -5.46 3.59
C GLY A 74 -0.47 -6.24 4.88
N ILE A 75 0.20 -7.38 5.08
CA ILE A 75 0.12 -8.16 6.32
C ILE A 75 0.89 -7.53 7.50
N VAL A 76 1.85 -6.64 7.23
CA VAL A 76 2.67 -5.95 8.25
C VAL A 76 2.56 -4.43 8.20
N ASP A 77 2.19 -3.87 7.05
CA ASP A 77 2.10 -2.42 6.84
C ASP A 77 1.05 -2.08 5.78
N VAL A 78 -0.20 -1.90 6.20
CA VAL A 78 -1.36 -1.71 5.31
C VAL A 78 -1.31 -0.36 4.58
N VAL A 79 -0.85 0.70 5.26
CA VAL A 79 -0.67 2.04 4.71
C VAL A 79 0.68 2.60 5.19
N PRO A 80 1.74 2.55 4.36
CA PRO A 80 3.13 2.72 4.81
C PRO A 80 3.55 4.19 5.02
N ILE A 81 2.88 4.88 5.94
CA ILE A 81 3.07 6.30 6.25
C ILE A 81 4.48 6.59 6.77
N GLU A 82 4.99 5.78 7.69
CA GLU A 82 6.35 5.92 8.23
C GLU A 82 7.42 5.67 7.17
N VAL A 83 7.12 4.85 6.17
CA VAL A 83 8.02 4.62 5.03
C VAL A 83 8.12 5.87 4.17
N ALA A 84 7.00 6.56 3.92
CA ALA A 84 7.02 7.86 3.25
C ALA A 84 7.80 8.92 4.05
N GLN A 85 7.62 8.97 5.39
CA GLN A 85 8.38 9.88 6.25
C GLN A 85 9.88 9.60 6.22
N SER A 86 10.28 8.33 6.23
CA SER A 86 11.70 7.93 6.13
C SER A 86 12.28 8.05 4.72
N LEU A 87 11.48 8.42 3.71
CA LEU A 87 11.94 8.95 2.42
C LEU A 87 12.14 10.47 2.44
N GLY A 88 11.85 11.13 3.55
CA GLY A 88 12.00 12.58 3.73
C GLY A 88 10.70 13.38 3.62
N ALA A 89 9.54 12.71 3.54
CA ALA A 89 8.26 13.41 3.57
C ALA A 89 8.06 14.12 4.92
N ASN A 90 7.82 15.43 4.87
CA ASN A 90 7.45 16.26 6.03
C ASN A 90 5.92 16.48 6.13
N PHE A 91 5.18 15.99 5.14
CA PHE A 91 3.74 16.01 5.07
C PHE A 91 3.28 14.76 4.31
N VAL A 92 2.42 13.95 4.92
CA VAL A 92 1.97 12.68 4.35
C VAL A 92 0.47 12.71 4.05
N ILE A 93 0.16 12.47 2.78
CA ILE A 93 -1.20 12.21 2.30
C ILE A 93 -1.35 10.70 2.17
N ALA A 94 -2.14 10.09 3.04
CA ALA A 94 -2.46 8.67 2.98
C ALA A 94 -3.72 8.43 2.16
N VAL A 95 -3.69 7.44 1.27
CA VAL A 95 -4.87 6.97 0.55
C VAL A 95 -5.24 5.57 1.05
N SER A 96 -6.43 5.43 1.62
CA SER A 96 -6.93 4.16 2.15
C SER A 96 -8.07 3.64 1.27
N VAL A 97 -7.83 2.57 0.52
CA VAL A 97 -8.81 1.96 -0.41
C VAL A 97 -9.50 0.71 0.16
N SER A 98 -9.17 0.32 1.38
CA SER A 98 -9.56 -0.98 1.89
C SER A 98 -11.06 -1.08 2.21
N GLN A 99 -11.56 -2.31 2.19
CA GLN A 99 -12.97 -2.59 2.47
C GLN A 99 -13.33 -2.31 3.92
N THR A 100 -14.52 -1.77 4.13
CA THR A 100 -15.16 -1.74 5.45
C THR A 100 -15.51 -3.17 5.83
N ILE A 101 -15.14 -3.57 7.05
CA ILE A 101 -15.53 -4.87 7.61
C ILE A 101 -17.06 -4.93 7.71
N LYS A 102 -17.69 -5.64 6.78
CA LYS A 102 -19.14 -5.86 6.81
C LYS A 102 -19.50 -6.80 7.95
N LYS A 103 -20.67 -6.58 8.56
CA LYS A 103 -21.27 -7.56 9.48
C LYS A 103 -21.64 -8.82 8.68
N ARG A 104 -21.28 -9.99 9.20
CA ARG A 104 -21.54 -11.29 8.59
C ARG A 104 -21.91 -12.27 9.71
N ALA A 105 -22.92 -13.10 9.47
CA ALA A 105 -23.46 -14.04 10.45
C ALA A 105 -23.06 -15.51 10.20
N GLU A 106 -22.52 -15.82 9.01
CA GLU A 106 -22.25 -17.20 8.58
C GLU A 106 -20.89 -17.30 7.89
N PHE A 107 -20.19 -18.41 8.15
CA PHE A 107 -18.90 -18.76 7.51
C PHE A 107 -18.96 -20.19 7.02
N SER A 108 -18.52 -20.44 5.79
CA SER A 108 -18.71 -21.75 5.14
C SER A 108 -17.53 -22.72 5.36
N ASN A 109 -16.34 -22.22 5.71
CA ASN A 109 -15.16 -23.05 5.94
C ASN A 109 -14.05 -22.32 6.74
N ALA A 110 -13.03 -23.07 7.16
CA ALA A 110 -11.90 -22.56 7.94
C ALA A 110 -11.05 -21.50 7.21
N VAL A 111 -10.91 -21.61 5.89
CA VAL A 111 -10.15 -20.63 5.07
C VAL A 111 -10.84 -19.27 5.10
N GLU A 112 -12.17 -19.26 5.01
CA GLU A 112 -12.97 -18.04 5.11
C GLU A 112 -12.81 -17.36 6.49
N ILE A 113 -12.77 -18.17 7.55
CA ILE A 113 -12.54 -17.69 8.92
C ILE A 113 -11.13 -17.09 9.05
N LEU A 114 -10.11 -17.73 8.46
CA LEU A 114 -8.74 -17.19 8.43
C LEU A 114 -8.68 -15.82 7.76
N PHE A 115 -9.21 -15.68 6.54
CA PHE A 115 -9.24 -14.39 5.83
C PHE A 115 -10.07 -13.34 6.55
N ARG A 116 -11.11 -13.75 7.26
CA ARG A 116 -11.89 -12.84 8.11
C ARG A 116 -11.06 -12.32 9.28
N SER A 117 -10.33 -13.18 9.98
CA SER A 117 -9.44 -12.79 11.08
C SER A 117 -8.33 -11.85 10.62
N ASP A 118 -7.76 -12.12 9.45
CA ASP A 118 -6.77 -11.24 8.81
C ASP A 118 -7.38 -9.87 8.48
N SER A 119 -8.57 -9.84 7.87
CA SER A 119 -9.27 -8.60 7.56
C SER A 119 -9.55 -7.74 8.80
N ILE A 120 -9.91 -8.36 9.93
CA ILE A 120 -10.13 -7.68 11.22
C ILE A 120 -8.83 -7.07 11.74
N THR A 121 -7.78 -7.87 11.81
CA THR A 121 -6.45 -7.43 12.29
C THR A 121 -5.91 -6.31 11.42
N SER A 122 -5.97 -6.47 10.10
CA SER A 122 -5.58 -5.45 9.12
C SER A 122 -6.37 -4.15 9.25
N ALA A 123 -7.65 -4.18 9.63
CA ALA A 123 -8.43 -2.96 9.84
C ALA A 123 -8.01 -2.19 11.11
N GLU A 124 -7.71 -2.89 12.20
CA GLU A 124 -7.19 -2.26 13.42
C GLU A 124 -5.79 -1.70 13.20
N LEU A 125 -4.91 -2.47 12.53
CA LEU A 125 -3.57 -1.98 12.15
C LEU A 125 -3.68 -0.73 11.28
N ARG A 126 -4.53 -0.73 10.26
CA ARG A 126 -4.77 0.44 9.41
C ARG A 126 -5.25 1.64 10.22
N LYS A 127 -6.16 1.46 11.17
CA LYS A 127 -6.66 2.56 12.02
C LYS A 127 -5.53 3.21 12.83
N LEU A 128 -4.63 2.39 13.38
CA LEU A 128 -3.44 2.87 14.07
C LEU A 128 -2.52 3.63 13.11
N GLN A 129 -2.22 3.06 11.94
CA GLN A 129 -1.33 3.66 10.96
C GLN A 129 -1.85 4.99 10.42
N LEU A 130 -3.14 5.07 10.06
CA LEU A 130 -3.75 6.27 9.52
C LEU A 130 -3.71 7.46 10.49
N SER A 131 -3.54 7.22 11.80
CA SER A 131 -3.38 8.29 12.78
C SER A 131 -2.08 9.09 12.61
N PHE A 132 -1.08 8.53 11.92
CA PHE A 132 0.21 9.19 11.64
C PHE A 132 0.20 10.04 10.37
N ALA A 133 -0.87 10.01 9.57
CA ALA A 133 -0.99 10.81 8.35
C ALA A 133 -1.52 12.23 8.63
N ASP A 134 -1.03 13.21 7.89
CA ASP A 134 -1.53 14.58 7.98
C ASP A 134 -2.92 14.72 7.35
N VAL A 135 -3.16 14.00 6.25
CA VAL A 135 -4.46 13.90 5.59
C VAL A 135 -4.69 12.46 5.13
N VAL A 136 -5.90 11.96 5.37
CA VAL A 136 -6.36 10.67 4.88
C VAL A 136 -7.44 10.90 3.82
N ILE A 137 -7.23 10.33 2.64
CA ILE A 137 -8.22 10.29 1.56
C ILE A 137 -8.76 8.86 1.48
N THR A 138 -10.08 8.72 1.57
CA THR A 138 -10.76 7.41 1.55
C THR A 138 -11.77 7.35 0.41
N PRO A 139 -11.38 6.85 -0.78
CA PRO A 139 -12.31 6.61 -1.88
C PRO A 139 -13.40 5.61 -1.50
N LYS A 140 -14.62 5.77 -2.01
CA LYS A 140 -15.76 4.87 -1.70
C LYS A 140 -15.71 3.55 -2.48
N VAL A 141 -14.53 2.95 -2.60
CA VAL A 141 -14.29 1.71 -3.36
C VAL A 141 -14.40 0.45 -2.51
N GLY A 142 -14.45 0.57 -1.18
CA GLY A 142 -14.54 -0.58 -0.25
C GLY A 142 -15.81 -1.45 -0.38
N ARG A 143 -16.72 -1.11 -1.30
CA ARG A 143 -17.87 -1.94 -1.67
C ARG A 143 -17.52 -3.02 -2.71
N PHE A 144 -16.45 -2.82 -3.48
CA PHE A 144 -15.97 -3.77 -4.48
C PHE A 144 -15.07 -4.80 -3.81
N HIS A 145 -15.14 -6.05 -4.28
CA HIS A 145 -14.20 -7.07 -3.85
C HIS A 145 -12.82 -6.73 -4.41
N TRP A 146 -11.74 -7.02 -3.67
CA TRP A 146 -10.37 -6.65 -4.09
C TRP A 146 -9.95 -7.34 -5.40
N SER A 147 -10.57 -8.48 -5.72
CA SER A 147 -10.35 -9.25 -6.95
C SER A 147 -11.37 -8.95 -8.06
N ASP A 148 -12.27 -7.97 -7.87
CA ASP A 148 -13.26 -7.58 -8.88
C ASP A 148 -12.67 -6.50 -9.81
N PHE A 149 -12.23 -6.96 -10.99
CA PHE A 149 -11.65 -6.10 -12.03
C PHE A 149 -12.68 -5.63 -13.08
N SER A 150 -13.99 -5.82 -12.84
CA SER A 150 -15.03 -5.48 -13.82
C SER A 150 -15.40 -4.00 -13.86
N LYS A 151 -14.96 -3.19 -12.87
CA LYS A 151 -15.38 -1.78 -12.71
C LYS A 151 -14.22 -0.80 -12.48
N PRO A 152 -13.12 -0.85 -13.27
CA PRO A 152 -11.95 -0.02 -13.03
C PRO A 152 -12.24 1.49 -13.16
N GLU A 153 -13.03 1.91 -14.16
CA GLU A 153 -13.37 3.33 -14.39
C GLU A 153 -14.16 3.92 -13.21
N GLN A 154 -15.02 3.10 -12.60
CA GLN A 154 -15.76 3.52 -11.42
C GLN A 154 -14.83 3.70 -10.21
N CYS A 155 -13.86 2.80 -10.02
CA CYS A 155 -12.86 2.93 -8.96
C CYS A 155 -12.00 4.19 -9.13
N VAL A 156 -11.55 4.48 -10.35
CA VAL A 156 -10.78 5.70 -10.66
C VAL A 156 -11.62 6.95 -10.34
N ARG A 157 -12.88 7.00 -10.79
CA ARG A 157 -13.79 8.13 -10.53
C ARG A 157 -14.03 8.36 -9.04
N GLU A 158 -14.20 7.30 -8.25
CA GLU A 158 -14.34 7.43 -6.79
C GLU A 158 -13.06 7.97 -6.13
N GLY A 159 -11.89 7.63 -6.68
CA GLY A 159 -10.61 8.19 -6.28
C GLY A 159 -10.52 9.69 -6.57
N GLU A 160 -10.90 10.11 -7.78
CA GLU A 160 -10.94 11.52 -8.18
C GLU A 160 -11.88 12.34 -7.29
N ILE A 161 -13.10 11.84 -7.06
CA ILE A 161 -14.10 12.49 -6.19
C ILE A 161 -13.54 12.65 -4.77
N ALA A 162 -12.92 11.60 -4.22
CA ALA A 162 -12.36 11.66 -2.87
C ALA A 162 -11.21 12.67 -2.76
N ALA A 163 -10.33 12.72 -3.77
CA ALA A 163 -9.25 13.71 -3.82
C ALA A 163 -9.77 15.14 -3.97
N GLN A 164 -10.78 15.37 -4.83
CA GLN A 164 -11.42 16.67 -5.00
C GLN A 164 -12.07 17.16 -3.71
N ASN A 165 -12.78 16.28 -3.00
CA ASN A 165 -13.40 16.64 -1.71
C ASN A 165 -12.37 17.02 -0.64
N ALA A 166 -11.19 16.40 -0.67
CA ALA A 166 -10.10 16.69 0.26
C ALA A 166 -9.28 17.94 -0.10
N ILE A 167 -9.42 18.50 -1.31
CA ILE A 167 -8.48 19.51 -1.84
C ILE A 167 -8.37 20.78 -1.00
N LEU A 168 -9.48 21.24 -0.42
CA LEU A 168 -9.51 22.45 0.41
C LEU A 168 -8.79 22.23 1.73
N GLU A 169 -9.03 21.08 2.37
CA GLU A 169 -8.35 20.70 3.61
C GLU A 169 -6.86 20.49 3.36
N LEU A 170 -6.50 19.78 2.29
CA LEU A 170 -5.12 19.57 1.85
C LEU A 170 -4.38 20.90 1.70
N LYS A 171 -4.93 21.83 0.92
CA LYS A 171 -4.32 23.16 0.73
C LYS A 171 -4.19 23.92 2.06
N LYS A 172 -5.18 23.82 2.95
CA LYS A 172 -5.15 24.48 4.28
C LYS A 172 -4.05 23.90 5.18
N LYS A 173 -3.90 22.58 5.22
CA LYS A 173 -2.90 21.90 6.05
C LYS A 173 -1.49 22.07 5.46
N LEU A 174 -1.34 22.00 4.14
CA LEU A 174 -0.06 22.16 3.46
C LEU A 174 0.58 23.54 3.71
N LYS A 175 -0.24 24.62 3.79
CA LYS A 175 0.24 25.97 4.13
C LYS A 175 0.91 26.07 5.51
N LYS A 176 0.63 25.13 6.42
CA LYS A 176 1.20 25.11 7.78
C LYS A 176 2.51 24.31 7.86
N VAL A 177 2.88 23.62 6.79
CA VAL A 177 4.09 22.79 6.74
C VAL A 177 5.29 23.70 6.56
N LYS A 178 6.23 23.67 7.52
CA LYS A 178 7.49 24.41 7.41
C LYS A 178 8.40 23.73 6.36
N PRO A 179 9.12 24.50 5.53
CA PRO A 179 10.05 23.94 4.54
C PRO A 179 11.11 23.05 5.19
N SER A 180 11.53 21.98 4.51
CA SER A 180 12.45 20.99 5.09
C SER A 180 13.82 21.57 5.50
N TRP A 181 14.24 22.68 4.88
CA TRP A 181 15.48 23.39 5.23
C TRP A 181 15.47 24.01 6.63
N TRP A 182 14.31 24.26 7.24
CA TRP A 182 14.24 24.79 8.61
C TRP A 182 14.75 23.78 9.64
N LYS A 183 14.60 22.47 9.42
CA LYS A 183 15.14 21.46 10.34
C LYS A 183 16.68 21.39 10.30
N ARG A 184 17.31 21.76 9.18
CA ARG A 184 18.77 21.77 9.00
C ARG A 184 19.47 23.00 9.59
N LEU A 185 18.70 24.04 9.96
CA LEU A 185 19.24 25.29 10.52
C LEU A 185 19.24 25.31 12.05
N PHE A 186 18.47 24.42 12.67
CA PHE A 186 18.29 24.36 14.13
C PHE A 186 18.66 22.99 14.73
N TYR A 187 19.30 22.12 13.94
CA TYR A 187 19.96 20.88 14.36
C TYR A 187 21.30 20.76 13.65
#